data_AF-A0A1M4YB25-F1
#
_entry.id   AF-A0A1M4YB25-F1
#
_cell.length_a   1.000
_cell.length_b   1.000
_cell.length_c   1.000
_cell.angle_alpha   90.00
_cell.angle_beta   90.00
_cell.angle_gamma   90.00
#
_symmetry.space_group_name_H-M   'P 1'
#
loop_
_entity.id
_entity.type
_entity.pdbx_description
1 polymer ?
#
loop_
_entity_poly.entity_id
_entity_poly.type
_entity_poly.pdbx_seq_one_letter_code
_entity_poly.pdbx_strand_id
1 'polypeptide(L)' 'MLLDVAYLYCFSLLVPEMAEKVYQTFAEILDNESGRVAILYAATRIFRRIKQGDFVELERPLKRVGREIVDL' A
#
# COMPACT_ATOMS: atom_id res chain seq x y z
N MET A 1 -5.05 13.55 1.98
CA MET A 1 -5.97 12.66 1.24
C MET A 1 -5.23 11.56 0.49
N LEU A 2 -4.40 11.87 -0.51
CA LEU A 2 -3.68 10.85 -1.31
C LEU A 2 -2.80 9.90 -0.45
N LEU A 3 -2.01 10.44 0.48
CA LEU A 3 -1.24 9.61 1.41
C LEU A 3 -2.13 8.79 2.35
N ASP A 4 -3.23 9.37 2.85
CA ASP A 4 -4.14 8.67 3.76
C ASP A 4 -4.78 7.46 3.08
N VAL A 5 -5.18 7.63 1.81
CA VAL A 5 -5.71 6.55 0.96
C VAL A 5 -4.64 5.49 0.70
N ALA A 6 -3.40 5.88 0.40
CA ALA A 6 -2.30 4.95 0.21
C ALA A 6 -1.99 4.13 1.48
N TYR A 7 -2.00 4.77 2.66
CA TYR A 7 -1.87 4.05 3.93
C TYR A 7 -3.03 3.10 4.18
N LEU A 8 -4.26 3.55 3.96
CA LEU A 8 -5.46 2.71 4.11
C LEU A 8 -5.37 1.46 3.22
N TYR A 9 -4.99 1.63 1.96
CA TYR A 9 -4.77 0.53 1.03
C TYR A 9 -3.68 -0.42 1.55
N CYS A 10 -2.50 0.11 1.93
CA CYS A 10 -1.39 -0.69 2.44
C CYS A 10 -1.77 -1.52 3.69
N PHE A 11 -2.47 -0.92 4.65
CA PHE A 11 -2.93 -1.64 5.85
C PHE A 11 -4.02 -2.67 5.55
N SER A 12 -4.82 -2.43 4.51
CA SER A 12 -5.88 -3.37 4.10
C SER A 12 -5.33 -4.63 3.42
N LEU A 13 -4.06 -4.67 3.01
CA LEU A 13 -3.46 -5.81 2.30
C LEU A 13 -3.49 -7.15 3.07
N LEU A 14 -3.72 -7.13 4.39
CA LEU A 14 -3.93 -8.35 5.18
C LEU A 14 -5.27 -9.03 4.91
N VAL A 15 -6.23 -8.27 4.37
CA VAL A 15 -7.57 -8.73 4.03
C VAL A 15 -7.77 -8.41 2.54
N PRO A 16 -7.47 -9.36 1.63
CA PRO A 16 -7.44 -9.11 0.19
C PRO A 16 -8.73 -8.44 -0.35
N GLU A 17 -9.89 -8.90 0.13
CA GLU A 17 -11.20 -8.32 -0.24
C GLU A 17 -11.31 -6.84 0.16
N MET A 18 -10.74 -6.46 1.31
CA MET A 18 -10.73 -5.07 1.76
C MET A 18 -9.73 -4.24 0.95
N ALA A 19 -8.55 -4.77 0.66
CA ALA A 19 -7.57 -4.10 -0.18
C ALA A 19 -8.12 -3.81 -1.58
N GLU A 20 -8.80 -4.78 -2.19
CA GLU A 20 -9.48 -4.61 -3.47
C GLU A 20 -10.57 -3.55 -3.38
N LYS A 21 -11.42 -3.62 -2.35
CA LYS A 21 -12.47 -2.62 -2.14
C LYS A 21 -11.91 -1.20 -1.98
N VAL A 22 -10.85 -1.03 -1.20
CA VAL A 22 -10.18 0.28 -1.03
C VAL A 22 -9.60 0.74 -2.37
N TYR A 23 -8.92 -0.13 -3.09
CA TYR A 23 -8.34 0.21 -4.39
C TYR A 23 -9.41 0.68 -5.39
N GLN A 24 -10.50 -0.08 -5.54
CA GLN A 24 -11.61 0.27 -6.43
C GLN A 24 -12.32 1.56 -6.01
N THR A 25 -12.52 1.76 -4.70
CA THR A 25 -13.20 2.96 -4.16
C THR A 25 -12.39 4.23 -4.44
N PHE A 26 -11.07 4.12 -4.45
CA PHE A 26 -10.16 5.26 -4.63
C PHE A 26 -9.32 5.14 -5.90
N ALA A 27 -9.82 4.44 -6.92
CA ALA A 27 -9.09 4.18 -8.16
C ALA A 27 -8.63 5.49 -8.83
N GLU A 28 -9.47 6.52 -8.84
CA GLU A 28 -9.14 7.85 -9.38
C GLU A 28 -7.92 8.50 -8.70
N ILE A 29 -7.66 8.15 -7.43
CA ILE A 29 -6.53 8.66 -6.64
C ILE A 29 -5.31 7.75 -6.78
N LEU A 30 -5.50 6.43 -6.80
CA LEU A 30 -4.44 5.42 -6.73
C LEU A 30 -3.92 4.99 -8.10
N ASP A 31 -4.76 4.98 -9.14
CA ASP A 31 -4.41 4.53 -10.50
C ASP A 31 -3.89 5.67 -11.38
N ASN A 32 -2.99 6.47 -10.80
CA ASN A 32 -2.19 7.44 -11.54
C ASN A 32 -0.77 7.43 -10.97
N GLU A 33 0.16 8.11 -11.65
CA GLU A 33 1.56 8.15 -11.26
C GLU A 33 1.76 8.62 -9.81
N SER A 34 1.05 9.68 -9.41
CA SER A 34 1.13 10.22 -8.04
C SER A 34 0.59 9.21 -7.01
N GLY A 35 -0.47 8.48 -7.34
CA GLY A 35 -1.04 7.41 -6.51
C GLY A 35 -0.06 6.25 -6.32
N ARG A 36 0.61 5.81 -7.38
CA ARG A 36 1.65 4.78 -7.32
C ARG A 36 2.83 5.19 -6.45
N VAL A 37 3.31 6.43 -6.60
CA VAL A 37 4.36 6.99 -5.73
C VAL A 37 3.89 7.06 -4.27
N ALA A 38 2.63 7.41 -4.03
CA ALA A 38 2.05 7.44 -2.68
C ALA A 38 2.06 6.06 -2.02
N ILE A 39 1.71 5.01 -2.77
CA ILE A 39 1.73 3.63 -2.27
C ILE A 39 3.15 3.21 -1.92
N LEU A 40 4.14 3.49 -2.78
CA LEU A 40 5.55 3.20 -2.49
C LEU A 40 6.06 3.97 -1.25
N TYR A 41 5.66 5.23 -1.11
CA TYR A 41 5.97 6.03 0.08
C TYR A 41 5.33 5.44 1.34
N ALA A 42 4.05 5.08 1.31
CA ALA A 42 3.36 4.46 2.45
C ALA A 42 4.00 3.12 2.81
N ALA A 43 4.29 2.27 1.82
CA ALA A 43 4.95 0.98 2.00
C ALA A 43 6.32 1.12 2.67
N THR A 44 7.19 2.03 2.20
CA THR A 44 8.51 2.29 2.81
C THR A 44 8.39 2.78 4.26
N ARG A 45 7.39 3.59 4.57
CA ARG A 45 7.12 4.05 5.93
C ARG A 45 6.64 2.91 6.83
N ILE A 46 5.81 2.00 6.33
CA ILE A 46 5.36 0.81 7.08
C ILE A 46 6.52 -0.17 7.27
N PHE A 47 7.37 -0.40 6.26
CA PHE A 47 8.58 -1.22 6.42
C PHE A 47 9.50 -0.72 7.54
N ARG A 48 9.59 0.59 7.75
CA ARG A 48 10.35 1.15 8.88
C ARG A 48 9.79 0.70 10.23
N ARG A 49 8.46 0.61 10.36
CA ARG A 49 7.79 0.12 11.57
C ARG A 49 7.89 -1.40 11.72
N ILE A 50 7.85 -2.14 10.61
CA ILE A 50 8.14 -3.58 10.59
C ILE A 50 9.52 -3.88 11.16
N LYS A 51 10.54 -3.10 10.79
CA LYS A 51 11.88 -3.22 11.39
C LYS A 51 11.92 -2.96 12.90
N GLN A 52 10.90 -2.31 13.44
CA GLN A 52 10.73 -2.04 14.88
C GLN A 52 9.85 -3.09 15.58
N GLY A 53 9.30 -4.06 14.83
CA GLY A 53 8.46 -5.15 15.34
C GLY A 53 6.97 -4.97 15.12
N ASP A 54 6.52 -3.85 14.55
CA ASP A 54 5.10 -3.58 14.32
C ASP A 54 4.61 -4.10 12.96
N PHE A 55 3.39 -4.62 12.88
CA PHE A 55 2.73 -5.01 11.63
C PHE A 55 3.56 -5.98 10.76
N VAL A 56 4.30 -6.89 11.38
CA VAL A 56 5.23 -7.81 10.69
C VAL A 56 4.54 -8.65 9.61
N GLU A 57 3.25 -8.93 9.78
CA GLU A 57 2.39 -9.60 8.82
C GLU A 57 2.23 -8.86 7.48
N LEU A 58 2.44 -7.53 7.46
CA LEU A 58 2.38 -6.72 6.24
C LEU A 58 3.64 -6.82 5.38
N GLU A 59 4.73 -7.41 5.86
CA GLU A 59 6.01 -7.39 5.14
C GLU A 59 5.90 -8.07 3.75
N ARG A 60 5.32 -9.28 3.72
CA ARG A 60 5.14 -10.05 2.49
C ARG A 60 4.20 -9.35 1.49
N PRO A 61 2.98 -8.92 1.86
CA PRO A 61 2.10 -8.25 0.91
C PRO A 61 2.66 -6.91 0.42
N LEU A 62 3.33 -6.12 1.26
CA LEU A 62 3.95 -4.87 0.82
C LEU A 62 5.09 -5.10 -0.19
N LYS A 63 5.88 -6.17 -0.03
CA LYS A 63 6.91 -6.55 -1.02
C LYS A 63 6.30 -6.98 -2.36
N ARG A 64 5.09 -7.53 -2.36
CA ARG A 64 4.38 -7.89 -3.60
C ARG A 64 3.92 -6.63 -4.32
N VAL A 65 3.17 -5.76 -3.65
CA VAL A 65 2.68 -4.49 -4.21
C VAL A 65 3.83 -3.61 -4.70
N GLY A 66 4.93 -3.53 -3.94
CA GLY A 66 6.10 -2.75 -4.35
C GLY A 66 6.73 -3.25 -5.66
N ARG A 67 6.72 -4.56 -5.91
CA ARG A 67 7.17 -5.13 -7.19
C ARG A 67 6.18 -4.84 -8.31
N GLU A 68 4.89 -5.09 -8.07
CA GLU A 68 3.84 -4.79 -9.04
C GLU A 68 3.89 -3.33 -9.51
N ILE A 69 4.15 -2.37 -8.62
CA ILE A 69 4.23 -0.95 -9.00
C ILE A 69 5.51 -0.61 -9.76
N VAL A 70 6.64 -1.22 -9.42
CA VAL A 70 7.94 -0.93 -10.05
C VAL A 70 8.08 -1.62 -11.41
N ASP A 71 7.40 -2.75 -11.60
CA ASP A 71 7.42 -3.54 -12.83
C ASP A 71 6.38 -3.06 -13.88
N LEU A 72 5.56 -2.04 -13.56
CA LEU A 72 4.56 -1.40 -14.43
C LEU A 72 5.15 -0.24 -15.25
#